data_AF-A0A1W2APM2-F1
#
_entry.id   AF-A0A1W2APM2-F1
#
_cell.length_a   1.000
_cell.length_b   1.000
_cell.length_c   1.000
_cell.angle_alpha   90.00
_cell.angle_beta   90.00
_cell.angle_gamma   90.00
#
_symmetry.space_group_name_H-M   'P 1'
#
loop_
_entity.id
_entity.type
_entity.pdbx_description
1 polymer ?
#
loop_
_entity_poly.entity_id
_entity_poly.type
_entity_poly.pdbx_seq_one_letter_code
_entity_poly.pdbx_strand_id
1 'polypeptide(L)'
;MADRTTYLLVDGENIDATLGVSVLGRRPEPQERPRWNTLLEYTEAVWDQPVKGLFFLAVAGELPASFVQALLAMGYRPVPLRGEGKVVDIAIQRTAEALLERDADVMLVSHDNDFTPQMDALAQDEGRRLGIVGFGEFMAGGLRQVDGVEFFDLEYDVSAFKSRLPRVRVIEIDEFDPLEFI
;
A
#
# COMPACT_ATOMS: atom_id res chain seq x y z
N MET A 1 -26.35 1.27 10.35
CA MET A 1 -25.24 2.06 9.78
C MET A 1 -24.74 1.24 8.61
N ALA A 2 -24.56 1.81 7.41
CA ALA A 2 -23.96 1.05 6.33
C ALA A 2 -22.52 0.70 6.76
N ASP A 3 -22.06 -0.53 6.54
CA ASP A 3 -20.68 -0.89 6.89
C ASP A 3 -19.72 0.04 6.15
N ARG A 4 -18.92 0.77 6.94
CA ARG A 4 -17.87 1.67 6.45
C ARG A 4 -16.91 0.84 5.60
N THR A 5 -16.57 1.33 4.41
CA THR A 5 -15.73 0.61 3.46
C THR A 5 -14.32 1.18 3.49
N THR A 6 -13.32 0.29 3.53
CA THR A 6 -11.92 0.67 3.39
C THR A 6 -11.52 0.68 1.91
N TYR A 7 -10.93 1.77 1.44
CA TYR A 7 -10.31 1.86 0.12
C TYR A 7 -8.81 1.64 0.25
N LEU A 8 -8.33 0.54 -0.35
CA LEU A 8 -6.91 0.20 -0.39
C LEU A 8 -6.34 0.71 -1.72
N LEU A 9 -5.58 1.80 -1.67
CA LEU A 9 -5.00 2.49 -2.83
C LEU A 9 -3.59 1.97 -3.08
N VAL A 10 -3.40 1.15 -4.13
CA VAL A 10 -2.14 0.45 -4.37
C VAL A 10 -1.31 1.09 -5.47
N ASP A 11 -0.14 1.61 -5.07
CA ASP A 11 0.94 2.00 -5.98
C ASP A 11 1.92 0.83 -6.16
N GLY A 12 1.55 -0.11 -7.02
CA GLY A 12 2.35 -1.31 -7.24
C GLY A 12 3.74 -1.04 -7.82
N GLU A 13 3.90 0.05 -8.58
CA GLU A 13 5.18 0.43 -9.17
C GLU A 13 6.14 0.96 -8.09
N ASN A 14 5.66 1.80 -7.18
CA ASN A 14 6.45 2.25 -6.03
C ASN A 14 6.90 1.07 -5.15
N ILE A 15 6.00 0.12 -4.86
CA ILE A 15 6.37 -1.07 -4.06
C ILE A 15 7.40 -1.95 -4.79
N ASP A 16 7.22 -2.24 -6.09
CA ASP A 16 8.18 -3.05 -6.86
C ASP A 16 9.54 -2.34 -6.97
N ALA A 17 9.54 -1.01 -7.12
CA ALA A 17 10.75 -0.20 -7.17
C ALA A 17 11.50 -0.21 -5.83
N THR A 18 10.83 0.02 -4.70
CA THR A 18 11.46 -0.02 -3.37
C THR A 18 11.98 -1.41 -3.04
N LEU A 19 11.20 -2.46 -3.31
CA LEU A 19 11.63 -3.85 -3.15
C LEU A 19 12.86 -4.16 -4.01
N GLY A 20 12.85 -3.73 -5.27
CA GLY A 20 13.95 -4.00 -6.19
C GLY A 20 15.24 -3.25 -5.85
N VAL A 21 15.13 -1.93 -5.67
CA VAL A 21 16.29 -1.06 -5.50
C VAL A 21 16.82 -1.09 -4.08
N SER A 22 15.96 -0.94 -3.08
CA SER A 22 16.38 -0.71 -1.69
C SER A 22 16.51 -2.00 -0.88
N VAL A 23 15.74 -3.04 -1.22
CA VAL A 23 15.76 -4.32 -0.48
C VAL A 23 16.64 -5.36 -1.19
N LEU A 24 16.42 -5.61 -2.48
CA LEU A 24 17.09 -6.69 -3.20
C LEU A 24 18.35 -6.26 -3.95
N GLY A 25 18.51 -4.97 -4.24
CA GLY A 25 19.56 -4.45 -5.11
C GLY A 25 19.48 -4.93 -6.57
N ARG A 26 18.33 -5.48 -6.98
CA ARG A 26 18.03 -5.97 -8.33
C ARG A 26 16.53 -6.03 -8.57
N ARG A 27 16.11 -6.20 -9.83
CA ARG A 27 14.70 -6.42 -10.15
C ARG A 27 14.15 -7.64 -9.37
N PRO A 28 12.99 -7.52 -8.70
CA PRO A 28 12.36 -8.65 -8.01
C PRO A 28 11.88 -9.71 -8.99
N GLU A 29 12.12 -10.98 -8.65
CA GLU A 29 11.49 -12.11 -9.32
C GLU A 29 10.00 -12.20 -8.93
N PRO A 30 9.13 -12.81 -9.76
CA PRO A 30 7.70 -12.92 -9.46
C PRO A 30 7.38 -13.51 -8.08
N GLN A 31 8.15 -14.50 -7.62
CA GLN A 31 7.97 -15.14 -6.31
C GLN A 31 8.44 -14.30 -5.11
N GLU A 32 9.23 -13.25 -5.36
CA GLU A 32 9.74 -12.33 -4.34
C GLU A 32 8.81 -11.13 -4.14
N ARG A 33 7.85 -10.93 -5.06
CA ARG A 33 6.86 -9.84 -4.97
C ARG A 33 5.86 -10.10 -3.83
N PRO A 34 5.24 -9.04 -3.28
CA PRO A 34 4.18 -9.19 -2.30
C PRO A 34 3.04 -10.06 -2.85
N ARG A 35 2.50 -10.93 -2.01
CA ARG A 35 1.26 -11.64 -2.27
C ARG A 35 0.09 -10.68 -2.05
N TRP A 36 -0.37 -10.05 -3.11
CA TRP A 36 -1.44 -9.04 -3.04
C TRP A 36 -2.74 -9.56 -2.43
N ASN A 37 -3.10 -10.83 -2.64
CA ASN A 37 -4.27 -11.41 -1.97
C ASN A 37 -4.12 -11.39 -0.44
N THR A 38 -2.92 -11.68 0.09
CA THR A 38 -2.65 -11.63 1.54
C THR A 38 -2.78 -10.21 2.07
N LEU A 39 -2.38 -9.19 1.31
CA LEU A 39 -2.60 -7.80 1.70
C LEU A 39 -4.09 -7.46 1.75
N LEU A 40 -4.87 -7.84 0.74
CA LEU A 40 -6.31 -7.58 0.72
C LEU A 40 -7.01 -8.25 1.91
N GLU A 41 -6.71 -9.52 2.16
CA GLU A 41 -7.24 -10.30 3.30
C GLU A 41 -6.84 -9.67 4.65
N TYR A 42 -5.59 -9.22 4.78
CA TYR A 42 -5.12 -8.52 5.98
C TYR A 42 -5.88 -7.20 6.20
N THR A 43 -6.05 -6.38 5.16
CA THR A 43 -6.77 -5.11 5.26
C THR A 43 -8.22 -5.30 5.69
N GLU A 44 -8.89 -6.36 5.21
CA GLU A 44 -10.25 -6.71 5.64
C GLU A 44 -10.26 -7.08 7.13
N ALA A 45 -9.31 -7.90 7.57
CA ALA A 45 -9.26 -8.43 8.93
C ALA A 45 -8.85 -7.38 9.97
N VAL A 46 -7.86 -6.55 9.67
CA VAL A 46 -7.28 -5.62 10.65
C VAL A 46 -8.26 -4.52 11.07
N TRP A 47 -9.14 -4.11 10.14
CA TRP A 47 -10.16 -3.10 10.40
C TRP A 47 -11.57 -3.65 10.52
N ASP A 48 -11.76 -4.97 10.33
CA ASP A 48 -13.06 -5.66 10.32
C ASP A 48 -14.09 -4.96 9.42
N GLN A 49 -13.66 -4.64 8.20
CA GLN A 49 -14.44 -3.87 7.23
C GLN A 49 -14.35 -4.45 5.82
N PRO A 50 -15.40 -4.28 4.98
CA PRO A 50 -15.29 -4.54 3.55
C PRO A 50 -14.20 -3.68 2.91
N VAL A 51 -13.39 -4.29 2.04
CA VAL A 51 -12.30 -3.59 1.34
C VAL A 51 -12.58 -3.46 -0.16
N LYS A 52 -12.26 -2.29 -0.70
CA LYS A 52 -12.16 -2.04 -2.14
C LYS A 52 -10.70 -1.78 -2.51
N GLY A 53 -10.02 -2.82 -2.98
CA GLY A 53 -8.67 -2.72 -3.52
C GLY A 53 -8.64 -2.06 -4.89
N LEU A 54 -8.03 -0.88 -4.99
CA LEU A 54 -7.79 -0.16 -6.24
C LEU A 54 -6.30 -0.28 -6.60
N PHE A 55 -6.00 -0.91 -7.73
CA PHE A 55 -4.61 -1.16 -8.14
C PHE A 55 -4.27 -0.31 -9.36
N PHE A 56 -3.42 0.70 -9.18
CA PHE A 56 -3.14 1.69 -10.22
C PHE A 56 -1.94 1.26 -11.07
N LEU A 57 -2.08 1.36 -12.40
CA LEU A 57 -1.08 0.86 -13.36
C LEU A 57 -0.81 1.90 -14.44
N ALA A 58 0.44 2.28 -14.65
CA ALA A 58 0.85 3.02 -15.84
C ALA A 58 0.94 2.09 -17.06
N VAL A 59 0.33 2.49 -18.18
CA VAL A 59 0.27 1.70 -19.42
C VAL A 59 0.89 2.49 -20.58
N ALA A 60 2.20 2.30 -20.79
CA ALA A 60 2.94 2.90 -21.90
C ALA A 60 2.63 2.24 -23.26
N GLY A 61 2.38 0.93 -23.26
CA GLY A 61 2.14 0.13 -24.47
C GLY A 61 0.85 -0.69 -24.37
N GLU A 62 0.93 -1.98 -24.65
CA GLU A 62 -0.20 -2.88 -24.48
C GLU A 62 -0.49 -3.15 -23.00
N LEU A 63 -1.77 -3.38 -22.68
CA LEU A 63 -2.19 -3.70 -21.33
C LEU A 63 -1.62 -5.08 -20.93
N PRO A 64 -1.00 -5.23 -19.75
CA PRO A 64 -0.47 -6.51 -19.29
C PRO A 64 -1.61 -7.44 -18.88
N ALA A 65 -2.24 -8.09 -19.85
CA ALA A 65 -3.49 -8.81 -19.68
C ALA A 65 -3.42 -9.89 -18.60
N SER A 66 -2.35 -10.68 -18.53
CA SER A 66 -2.18 -11.72 -17.50
C SER A 66 -2.15 -11.14 -16.09
N PHE A 67 -1.47 -10.01 -15.89
CA PHE A 67 -1.40 -9.34 -14.60
C PHE A 67 -2.75 -8.73 -14.20
N VAL A 68 -3.43 -8.08 -15.14
CA VAL A 68 -4.79 -7.55 -14.93
C VAL A 68 -5.78 -8.66 -14.56
N GLN A 69 -5.73 -9.81 -15.23
CA GLN A 69 -6.58 -10.95 -14.90
C GLN A 69 -6.26 -11.52 -13.51
N ALA A 70 -4.98 -11.57 -13.12
CA ALA A 70 -4.60 -11.99 -11.77
C ALA A 70 -5.17 -11.04 -10.70
N LEU A 71 -5.08 -9.71 -10.91
CA LEU A 71 -5.66 -8.72 -10.02
C LEU A 71 -7.18 -8.91 -9.85
N LEU A 72 -7.91 -9.06 -10.96
CA LEU A 72 -9.35 -9.31 -10.95
C LEU A 72 -9.70 -10.61 -10.20
N ALA A 73 -8.95 -11.69 -10.43
CA ALA A 73 -9.16 -12.97 -9.76
C ALA A 73 -8.91 -12.89 -8.25
N MET A 74 -8.01 -12.01 -7.80
CA MET A 74 -7.74 -11.72 -6.39
C MET A 74 -8.76 -10.76 -5.76
N GLY A 75 -9.69 -10.19 -6.53
CA GLY A 75 -10.69 -9.23 -6.03
C GLY A 75 -10.28 -7.76 -6.10
N TYR A 76 -9.11 -7.45 -6.68
CA TYR A 76 -8.73 -6.06 -6.94
C TYR A 76 -9.46 -5.49 -8.15
N ARG A 77 -9.70 -4.17 -8.11
CA ARG A 77 -10.07 -3.37 -9.29
C ARG A 77 -8.80 -2.77 -9.90
N PRO A 78 -8.30 -3.31 -11.03
CA PRO A 78 -7.20 -2.68 -11.75
C PRO A 78 -7.66 -1.36 -12.38
N VAL A 79 -6.80 -0.35 -12.30
CA VAL A 79 -6.99 1.01 -12.83
C VAL A 79 -5.83 1.30 -13.79
N PRO A 80 -5.90 0.84 -15.06
CA PRO A 80 -4.90 1.14 -16.06
C PRO A 80 -5.01 2.59 -16.54
N LEU A 81 -3.87 3.27 -16.61
CA LEU A 81 -3.76 4.70 -16.85
C LEU A 81 -2.76 4.99 -17.95
N ARG A 82 -3.03 6.01 -18.76
CA ARG A 82 -2.11 6.53 -19.77
C ARG A 82 -2.22 8.04 -19.81
N GLY A 83 -1.08 8.71 -20.00
CA GLY A 83 -0.97 10.16 -20.00
C GLY A 83 0.48 10.58 -19.80
N GLU A 84 0.70 11.89 -19.71
CA GLU A 84 2.00 12.47 -19.42
C GLU A 84 2.26 12.52 -17.90
N GLY A 85 3.54 12.46 -17.51
CA GLY A 85 3.97 12.56 -16.12
C GLY A 85 3.70 11.29 -15.29
N LYS A 86 3.69 11.45 -13.97
CA LYS A 86 3.45 10.36 -13.00
C LYS A 86 1.96 10.01 -12.91
N VAL A 87 1.44 9.34 -13.93
CA VAL A 87 -0.01 9.10 -14.06
C VAL A 87 -0.61 8.31 -12.89
N VAL A 88 0.16 7.39 -12.28
CA VAL A 88 -0.27 6.61 -11.11
C VAL A 88 -0.43 7.53 -9.90
N ASP A 89 0.57 8.33 -9.56
CA ASP A 89 0.52 9.30 -8.46
C ASP A 89 -0.67 10.25 -8.63
N ILE A 90 -0.84 10.82 -9.82
CA ILE A 90 -1.94 11.73 -10.13
C ILE A 90 -3.30 11.05 -9.91
N ALA A 91 -3.45 9.78 -10.29
CA ALA A 91 -4.71 9.06 -10.12
C ALA A 91 -4.99 8.70 -8.65
N ILE A 92 -3.97 8.33 -7.88
CA ILE A 92 -4.08 8.06 -6.45
C ILE A 92 -4.46 9.35 -5.72
N GLN A 93 -3.78 10.47 -5.98
CA GLN A 93 -4.08 11.78 -5.39
C GLN A 93 -5.53 12.20 -5.66
N ARG A 94 -5.98 12.13 -6.92
CA ARG A 94 -7.38 12.43 -7.29
C ARG A 94 -8.38 11.49 -6.63
N THR A 95 -8.01 10.23 -6.42
CA THR A 95 -8.86 9.25 -5.74
C THR A 95 -8.98 9.58 -4.25
N ALA A 96 -7.86 9.90 -3.59
CA ALA A 96 -7.84 10.33 -2.19
C ALA A 96 -8.65 11.62 -1.99
N GLU A 97 -8.50 12.62 -2.87
CA GLU A 97 -9.31 13.84 -2.86
C GLU A 97 -10.81 13.54 -2.99
N ALA A 98 -11.19 12.64 -3.91
CA ALA A 98 -12.58 12.23 -4.07
C ALA A 98 -13.13 11.39 -2.89
N LEU A 99 -12.26 10.88 -2.01
CA LEU A 99 -12.64 10.15 -0.80
C LEU A 99 -12.88 11.09 0.39
N LEU A 100 -12.41 12.35 0.34
CA LEU A 100 -12.70 13.36 1.36
C LEU A 100 -14.21 13.54 1.57
N GLU A 101 -14.98 13.49 0.48
CA GLU A 101 -16.44 13.65 0.47
C GLU A 101 -17.19 12.33 0.76
N ARG A 102 -16.50 11.27 1.20
CA ARG A 102 -17.09 9.96 1.48
C ARG A 102 -16.82 9.50 2.90
N ASP A 103 -17.83 8.83 3.46
CA ASP A 103 -17.74 8.11 4.73
C ASP A 103 -17.00 6.78 4.52
N ALA A 104 -15.68 6.87 4.40
CA ALA A 104 -14.81 5.76 4.02
C ALA A 104 -13.45 5.88 4.70
N ASP A 105 -12.83 4.73 4.95
CA ASP A 105 -11.48 4.62 5.48
C ASP A 105 -10.49 4.35 4.36
N VAL A 106 -9.23 4.71 4.55
CA VAL A 106 -8.23 4.70 3.47
C VAL A 106 -6.93 4.05 3.94
N MET A 107 -6.47 3.07 3.17
CA MET A 107 -5.10 2.57 3.27
C MET A 107 -4.33 2.90 1.99
N LEU A 108 -3.22 3.62 2.12
CA LEU A 108 -2.31 3.91 1.02
C LEU A 108 -1.16 2.91 1.02
N VAL A 109 -0.93 2.24 -0.10
CA VAL A 109 0.21 1.31 -0.28
C VAL A 109 1.26 2.00 -1.13
N SER A 110 2.15 2.77 -0.49
CA SER A 110 3.24 3.50 -1.13
C SER A 110 4.24 4.00 -0.09
N HIS A 111 5.42 4.40 -0.54
CA HIS A 111 6.45 5.08 0.26
C HIS A 111 6.61 6.57 -0.10
N ASP A 112 5.90 7.07 -1.13
CA ASP A 112 6.17 8.38 -1.71
C ASP A 112 5.60 9.54 -0.86
N ASN A 113 6.45 10.54 -0.60
CA ASN A 113 6.08 11.73 0.15
C ASN A 113 5.07 12.61 -0.59
N ASP A 114 4.95 12.45 -1.92
CA ASP A 114 4.03 13.20 -2.78
C ASP A 114 2.55 13.02 -2.41
N PHE A 115 2.20 12.00 -1.60
CA PHE A 115 0.84 11.75 -1.12
C PHE A 115 0.51 12.41 0.23
N THR A 116 1.50 13.00 0.91
CA THR A 116 1.32 13.59 2.25
C THR A 116 0.19 14.60 2.32
N PRO A 117 0.04 15.57 1.37
CA PRO A 117 -1.04 16.56 1.44
C PRO A 117 -2.44 15.94 1.42
N GLN A 118 -2.64 14.87 0.65
CA GLN A 118 -3.93 14.18 0.58
C GLN A 118 -4.20 13.36 1.83
N MET A 119 -3.18 12.71 2.40
CA MET A 119 -3.31 11.97 3.65
C MET A 119 -3.61 12.92 4.84
N ASP A 120 -2.92 14.07 4.92
CA ASP A 120 -3.21 15.11 5.93
C ASP A 120 -4.64 15.64 5.82
N ALA A 121 -5.12 15.86 4.59
CA ALA A 121 -6.48 16.31 4.34
C ALA A 121 -7.51 15.26 4.77
N LEU A 122 -7.24 13.97 4.49
CA LEU A 122 -8.09 12.87 4.93
C LEU A 122 -8.13 12.75 6.46
N ALA A 123 -7.01 13.06 7.13
CA ALA A 123 -6.84 12.97 8.58
C ALA A 123 -7.62 14.04 9.36
N GLN A 124 -8.07 15.11 8.69
CA GLN A 124 -8.90 16.15 9.31
C GLN A 124 -10.27 15.61 9.79
N ASP A 125 -10.72 14.47 9.27
CA ASP A 125 -11.87 13.74 9.78
C ASP A 125 -11.43 12.77 10.88
N GLU A 126 -11.60 13.16 12.15
CA GLU A 126 -11.23 12.32 13.32
C GLU A 126 -11.95 10.95 13.35
N GLY A 127 -13.05 10.80 12.61
CA GLY A 127 -13.78 9.53 12.49
C GLY A 127 -13.22 8.59 11.42
N ARG A 128 -12.28 9.04 10.59
CA ARG A 128 -11.68 8.26 9.51
C ARG A 128 -10.44 7.53 9.99
N ARG A 129 -10.37 6.23 9.70
CA ARG A 129 -9.15 5.44 9.86
C ARG A 129 -8.26 5.63 8.64
N LEU A 130 -6.99 5.89 8.90
CA LEU A 130 -5.96 6.02 7.89
C LEU A 130 -4.84 5.04 8.15
N GLY A 131 -4.43 4.35 7.09
CA GLY A 131 -3.36 3.38 7.11
C GLY A 131 -2.36 3.67 6.01
N ILE A 132 -1.09 3.42 6.28
CA ILE A 132 -0.05 3.38 5.26
C ILE A 132 0.61 2.02 5.31
N VAL A 133 0.70 1.37 4.15
CA VAL A 133 1.24 0.04 4.00
C VAL A 133 2.53 0.11 3.20
N GLY A 134 3.63 -0.42 3.72
CA GLY A 134 4.92 -0.40 3.05
C GLY A 134 6.02 -1.08 3.85
N PHE A 135 7.26 -0.69 3.60
CA PHE A 135 8.42 -1.04 4.42
C PHE A 135 8.75 0.15 5.30
N GLY A 136 8.76 -0.07 6.62
CA GLY A 136 8.87 1.01 7.59
C GLY A 136 10.05 1.92 7.29
N GLU A 137 11.25 1.36 7.21
CA GLU A 137 12.53 2.04 7.02
C GLU A 137 12.65 2.89 5.74
N PHE A 138 11.85 2.63 4.71
CA PHE A 138 11.87 3.38 3.46
C PHE A 138 10.73 4.40 3.34
N MET A 139 9.82 4.41 4.32
CA MET A 139 8.70 5.33 4.33
C MET A 139 9.16 6.78 4.42
N ALA A 140 8.59 7.65 3.58
CA ALA A 140 8.85 9.08 3.64
C ALA A 140 8.46 9.68 5.00
N GLY A 141 9.26 10.65 5.46
CA GLY A 141 9.07 11.27 6.77
C GLY A 141 7.73 12.01 6.92
N GLY A 142 7.22 12.64 5.86
CA GLY A 142 5.93 13.35 5.89
C GLY A 142 4.76 12.41 6.12
N LEU A 143 4.74 11.28 5.41
CA LEU A 143 3.73 10.24 5.58
C LEU A 143 3.66 9.69 7.01
N ARG A 144 4.79 9.54 7.70
CA ARG A 144 4.83 9.10 9.11
C ARG A 144 4.34 10.14 10.11
N GLN A 145 4.26 11.41 9.71
CA GLN A 145 3.86 12.51 10.56
C GLN A 145 2.38 12.87 10.40
N VAL A 146 1.66 12.20 9.49
CA VAL A 146 0.21 12.38 9.33
C VAL A 146 -0.47 11.97 10.63
N ASP A 147 -1.25 12.88 11.21
CA ASP A 147 -1.91 12.66 12.49
C ASP A 147 -2.87 11.46 12.42
N GLY A 148 -2.78 10.56 13.42
CA GLY A 148 -3.66 9.40 13.55
C GLY A 148 -3.44 8.29 12.53
N VAL A 149 -2.40 8.37 11.70
CA VAL A 149 -2.11 7.33 10.70
C VAL A 149 -1.55 6.06 11.34
N GLU A 150 -2.13 4.92 11.00
CA GLU A 150 -1.59 3.60 11.35
C GLU A 150 -0.58 3.16 10.28
N PHE A 151 0.53 2.55 10.67
CA PHE A 151 1.50 1.99 9.75
C PHE A 151 1.45 0.46 9.78
N PHE A 152 1.50 -0.17 8.60
CA PHE A 152 1.49 -1.62 8.44
C PHE A 152 2.67 -2.06 7.56
N ASP A 153 3.58 -2.85 8.12
CA ASP A 153 4.71 -3.41 7.40
C ASP A 153 4.29 -4.60 6.54
N LEU A 154 4.64 -4.57 5.25
CA LEU A 154 4.27 -5.61 4.28
C LEU A 154 4.81 -7.00 4.65
N GLU A 155 5.93 -7.09 5.35
CA GLU A 155 6.54 -8.37 5.72
C GLU A 155 6.13 -8.81 7.12
N TYR A 156 6.21 -7.93 8.12
CA TYR A 156 6.05 -8.31 9.52
C TYR A 156 4.58 -8.32 9.96
N ASP A 157 3.79 -7.34 9.52
CA ASP A 157 2.37 -7.27 9.89
C ASP A 157 1.52 -8.07 8.91
N VAL A 158 1.69 -7.78 7.62
CA VAL A 158 0.88 -8.38 6.55
C VAL A 158 1.32 -9.81 6.22
N SER A 159 2.57 -10.17 6.50
CA SER A 159 3.15 -11.47 6.07
C SER A 159 3.02 -11.69 4.54
N ALA A 160 3.18 -10.64 3.73
CA ALA A 160 2.93 -10.69 2.29
C ALA A 160 3.97 -11.53 1.52
N PHE A 161 5.11 -11.89 2.11
CA PHE A 161 6.21 -12.59 1.45
C PHE A 161 6.32 -14.05 1.87
N LYS A 162 6.85 -14.91 0.99
CA LYS A 162 7.08 -16.34 1.28
C LYS A 162 8.38 -16.62 2.03
N SER A 163 9.32 -15.69 1.95
CA SER A 163 10.64 -15.78 2.55
C SER A 163 10.98 -14.45 3.17
N ARG A 164 11.81 -14.45 4.23
CA ARG A 164 12.31 -13.21 4.82
C ARG A 164 13.11 -12.41 3.80
N LEU A 165 12.89 -11.10 3.79
CA LEU A 165 13.59 -10.17 2.92
C LEU A 165 14.95 -9.79 3.52
N PRO A 166 16.00 -9.59 2.70
CA PRO A 166 17.33 -9.25 3.17
C PRO A 166 17.44 -7.75 3.52
N ARG A 167 16.61 -7.27 4.45
CA ARG A 167 16.56 -5.87 4.88
C ARG A 167 16.73 -5.72 6.39
N VAL A 168 17.13 -4.54 6.81
CA VAL A 168 17.27 -4.15 8.22
C VAL A 168 16.16 -3.15 8.54
N ARG A 169 15.33 -3.47 9.53
CA ARG A 169 14.30 -2.55 10.04
C ARG A 169 14.65 -2.06 11.44
N VAL A 170 14.01 -0.97 11.83
CA VAL A 170 13.91 -0.59 13.24
C VAL A 170 12.84 -1.47 13.87
N ILE A 171 13.14 -2.03 15.05
CA ILE A 171 12.23 -2.88 15.82
C ILE A 171 11.95 -2.14 17.12
N GLU A 172 10.69 -1.90 17.40
CA GLU A 172 10.30 -1.33 18.69
C GLU A 172 10.67 -2.31 19.80
N ILE A 173 11.16 -1.79 20.92
CA ILE A 173 11.70 -2.64 21.99
C ILE A 173 10.66 -3.63 22.54
N ASP A 174 9.38 -3.27 22.49
CA ASP A 174 8.27 -4.12 22.92
C ASP A 174 7.96 -5.26 21.92
N GLU A 175 8.40 -5.14 20.66
CA GLU A 175 8.29 -6.17 19.61
C GLU A 175 9.54 -7.07 19.51
N PHE A 176 10.61 -6.72 20.22
CA PHE A 176 11.89 -7.41 20.08
C PHE A 176 11.83 -8.84 20.64
N ASP A 177 11.93 -9.83 19.74
CA ASP A 177 12.18 -11.22 20.10
C ASP A 177 13.65 -11.60 19.78
N PRO A 178 14.50 -11.85 20.80
CA PRO A 178 15.89 -12.23 20.57
C PRO A 178 16.02 -13.57 19.81
N LEU A 179 15.02 -14.45 19.84
CA LEU A 179 15.05 -15.73 19.13
C LEU A 179 15.04 -15.57 17.60
N GLU A 180 14.66 -14.41 17.08
CA GLU A 180 14.77 -14.12 15.65
C GLU A 180 16.22 -13.88 15.18
N PHE A 181 17.17 -13.68 16.11
CA PHE A 181 18.53 -13.23 15.80
C PHE A 181 19.64 -14.24 16.16
N ILE A 182 19.29 -15.38 16.76
CA ILE A 182 20.23 -16.43 17.20
C ILE A 182 19.88 -17.79 16.62
#